data_AF-A0A6L5ELJ2-F1
#
_entry.id   AF-A0A6L5ELJ2-F1
#
_cell.length_a   1.000
_cell.length_b   1.000
_cell.length_c   1.000
_cell.angle_alpha   90.00
_cell.angle_beta   90.00
_cell.angle_gamma   90.00
#
_symmetry.space_group_name_H-M   'P 1'
#
loop_
_entity.id
_entity.type
_entity.pdbx_description
1 polymer ?
#
loop_
_entity_poly.entity_id
_entity_poly.type
_entity_poly.pdbx_seq_one_letter_code
_entity_poly.pdbx_strand_id
1 'polypeptide(L)' 'MKNMTIIGIAFGLAVALSAAAGGLSGFIVALLLGALGGLIGAQVEGRIDLRALWDSLTSGRGGKG' A
#
# COMPACT_ATOMS: atom_id res chain seq x y z
N MET A 1 6.73 -6.70 18.60
CA MET A 1 5.51 -6.36 19.38
C MET A 1 4.42 -5.98 18.38
N LYS A 2 3.24 -6.62 18.43
CA LYS A 2 2.11 -6.29 17.54
C LYS A 2 1.39 -5.05 18.11
N ASN A 3 1.69 -3.87 17.60
CA ASN A 3 1.02 -2.62 18.00
C ASN A 3 -0.32 -2.44 17.27
N MET A 4 -1.26 -3.33 17.54
CA MET A 4 -2.59 -3.30 16.89
C MET A 4 -3.37 -2.02 17.23
N THR A 5 -3.13 -1.43 18.40
CA THR A 5 -3.73 -0.14 18.81
C THR A 5 -3.34 1.00 17.87
N ILE A 6 -2.04 1.15 17.57
CA ILE A 6 -1.55 2.25 16.70
C ILE A 6 -2.08 2.06 15.28
N ILE A 7 -2.06 0.81 14.79
CA ILE A 7 -2.59 0.48 13.46
C ILE A 7 -4.08 0.81 13.39
N GLY A 8 -4.86 0.44 14.41
CA GLY A 8 -6.29 0.74 14.49
C GLY A 8 -6.59 2.23 14.52
N ILE A 9 -5.83 3.01 15.30
CA ILE A 9 -5.96 4.48 15.36
C ILE A 9 -5.67 5.10 13.99
N ALA A 10 -4.54 4.73 13.36
CA ALA A 10 -4.16 5.27 12.05
C ALA A 10 -5.21 4.92 10.97
N PHE A 11 -5.71 3.68 10.98
CA PHE A 11 -6.74 3.24 10.05
C PHE A 11 -8.07 3.98 10.27
N GLY A 12 -8.53 4.11 11.51
CA GLY A 12 -9.77 4.83 11.85
C GLY A 12 -9.71 6.30 11.45
N LEU A 13 -8.59 6.97 11.68
CA LEU A 13 -8.38 8.37 11.26
C LEU A 13 -8.40 8.50 9.73
N ALA A 14 -7.74 7.60 9.00
CA ALA A 14 -7.76 7.60 7.54
C ALA A 14 -9.19 7.45 6.98
N VAL A 15 -9.98 6.53 7.55
CA VAL A 15 -11.40 6.34 7.17
C VAL A 15 -12.22 7.60 7.48
N ALA A 16 -12.07 8.18 8.67
CA ALA A 16 -12.82 9.37 9.08
C ALA A 16 -12.54 10.59 8.19
N LEU A 17 -11.27 10.87 7.90
CA LEU A 17 -10.86 11.97 7.02
C LEU A 17 -11.38 11.77 5.59
N SER A 18 -11.30 10.54 5.09
CA SER A 18 -11.79 10.23 3.75
C SER A 18 -13.30 10.37 3.65
N ALA A 19 -14.02 9.92 4.68
CA ALA A 19 -15.47 10.06 4.77
C ALA A 19 -15.89 11.54 4.84
N ALA A 20 -15.15 12.36 5.59
CA ALA A 20 -15.39 13.80 5.68
C ALA A 20 -15.10 14.55 4.36
N ALA A 21 -14.08 14.11 3.61
CA ALA A 21 -13.70 14.75 2.34
C ALA A 21 -14.64 14.40 1.16
N GLY A 22 -15.27 13.22 1.16
CA GLY A 22 -16.11 12.80 0.04
C GLY A 22 -16.85 11.48 0.24
N GLY A 23 -17.01 11.00 1.48
CA GLY A 23 -17.66 9.71 1.74
C GLY A 23 -16.89 8.52 1.15
N LEU A 24 -17.62 7.59 0.53
CA LEU A 24 -17.05 6.36 -0.02
C LEU A 24 -16.11 6.63 -1.21
N SER A 25 -16.42 7.58 -2.08
CA SER A 25 -15.54 7.93 -3.21
C SER A 25 -14.24 8.56 -2.72
N GLY A 26 -14.32 9.44 -1.72
CA GLY A 26 -13.15 9.99 -1.02
C GLY A 26 -12.28 8.89 -0.39
N PHE A 27 -12.89 7.86 0.19
CA PHE A 27 -12.19 6.71 0.75
C PHE A 27 -11.47 5.86 -0.29
N ILE A 28 -12.08 5.59 -1.44
CA ILE A 28 -11.41 4.85 -2.53
C ILE A 28 -10.21 5.64 -3.05
N VAL A 29 -10.36 6.95 -3.26
CA VAL A 29 -9.26 7.82 -3.69
C VAL A 29 -8.14 7.84 -2.63
N ALA A 30 -8.48 7.97 -1.35
CA ALA A 30 -7.50 7.95 -0.26
C ALA A 30 -6.77 6.60 -0.17
N LEU A 31 -7.45 5.48 -0.38
CA LEU A 31 -6.81 4.16 -0.45
C LEU A 31 -5.82 4.07 -1.61
N LEU A 32 -6.19 4.55 -2.80
CA LEU A 32 -5.30 4.54 -3.96
C LEU A 32 -4.05 5.40 -3.71
N LEU A 33 -4.23 6.62 -3.21
CA LEU A 33 -3.08 7.50 -2.88
C LEU A 33 -2.24 6.92 -1.75
N GLY A 34 -2.85 6.39 -0.70
CA GLY A 34 -2.15 5.77 0.42
C GLY A 34 -1.34 4.54 0.00
N ALA A 35 -1.89 3.70 -0.88
CA ALA A 35 -1.20 2.56 -1.44
C ALA A 35 -0.02 2.99 -2.32
N LEU A 36 -0.21 3.98 -3.20
CA LEU A 36 0.86 4.52 -4.04
C LEU A 36 1.98 5.16 -3.21
N GLY A 37 1.62 6.01 -2.24
CA GLY A 37 2.58 6.64 -1.33
C GLY A 37 3.34 5.62 -0.48
N GLY A 38 2.64 4.59 0.02
CA GLY A 38 3.26 3.49 0.75
C GLY A 38 4.22 2.66 -0.11
N LEU A 39 3.85 2.39 -1.37
CA LEU A 39 4.71 1.66 -2.31
C LEU A 39 5.97 2.46 -2.66
N ILE A 40 5.82 3.76 -2.96
CA ILE A 40 6.94 4.65 -3.23
C ILE A 40 7.85 4.76 -2.00
N GLY A 41 7.28 4.97 -0.82
CA GLY A 41 8.04 5.05 0.42
C GLY A 41 8.81 3.76 0.72
N ALA A 42 8.17 2.61 0.56
CA ALA A 42 8.82 1.31 0.75
C ALA A 42 9.94 1.02 -0.26
N GLN A 43 9.82 1.54 -1.49
CA GLN A 43 10.88 1.46 -2.48
C GLN A 43 12.05 2.40 -2.15
N VAL A 44 11.78 3.62 -1.69
CA VAL A 44 12.82 4.58 -1.27
C VAL A 44 13.57 4.07 -0.03
N GLU A 45 12.88 3.44 0.92
CA GLU A 45 13.51 2.78 2.07
C GLU A 45 14.30 1.51 1.69
N GLY A 46 14.23 1.07 0.43
CA GLY A 46 14.86 -0.18 -0.03
C GLY A 46 14.24 -1.44 0.58
N ARG A 47 13.08 -1.33 1.24
CA ARG A 47 12.36 -2.48 1.80
C ARG A 47 11.67 -3.31 0.73
N ILE A 48 11.29 -2.67 -0.36
CA ILE A 48 10.68 -3.31 -1.53
C ILE A 48 11.56 -3.02 -2.73
N ASP A 49 12.14 -4.06 -3.31
CA ASP A 49 12.77 -3.96 -4.63
C ASP A 49 11.72 -4.22 -5.72
N LEU A 50 11.21 -3.13 -6.30
CA LEU A 50 10.24 -3.23 -7.38
C LEU A 50 10.80 -3.96 -8.62
N ARG A 51 12.11 -3.93 -8.86
CA ARG A 51 12.72 -4.69 -9.96
C ARG A 51 12.65 -6.17 -9.69
N ALA A 52 13.01 -6.62 -8.48
CA ALA A 52 12.91 -8.02 -8.10
C ALA A 52 11.44 -8.52 -8.15
N LEU A 53 10.48 -7.69 -7.74
CA LEU A 53 9.05 -8.03 -7.86
C LEU A 53 8.58 -8.10 -9.32
N TRP A 54 9.00 -7.14 -10.16
CA TRP A 54 8.66 -7.12 -11.57
C TRP A 54 9.28 -8.29 -12.33
N ASP A 55 10.55 -8.61 -12.05
CA ASP A 55 11.25 -9.77 -12.60
C ASP A 55 10.54 -11.04 -12.15
N SER A 56 10.14 -11.19 -10.89
CA SER A 56 9.38 -12.36 -10.43
C SER A 56 8.02 -12.51 -11.13
N LEU A 57 7.32 -11.40 -11.38
CA LEU A 57 6.04 -11.37 -12.08
C LEU A 57 6.17 -11.70 -13.57
N THR A 58 7.27 -11.31 -14.20
CA THR A 58 7.53 -11.53 -15.64
C THR A 58 8.27 -12.83 -15.93
N SER A 59 9.12 -13.30 -15.03
CA SER A 59 9.89 -14.57 -15.13
C SER A 59 9.08 -15.81 -14.73
N GLY A 60 7.91 -15.65 -14.11
CA GLY A 60 6.97 -16.74 -13.79
C GLY A 60 6.39 -17.51 -14.98
N ARG A 61 6.81 -17.22 -16.23
CA ARG A 61 6.42 -17.98 -17.44
C ARG A 61 7.56 -18.83 -18.04
N GLY A 62 8.70 -18.92 -17.37
CA GLY A 62 9.92 -19.60 -17.84
C GLY A 62 10.27 -20.91 -17.15
N GLY A 63 9.29 -21.73 -16.77
CA GLY A 63 9.55 -23.10 -16.28
C GLY A 63 9.94 -24.04 -17.42
N LYS A 64 11.23 -24.10 -17.79
CA LYS A 64 11.88 -25.25 -18.44
C LYS A 64 13.38 -25.24 -18.10
N GLY A 65 13.83 -26.30 -17.43
CA GLY A 65 15.23 -26.55 -17.08
C GLY A 65 15.30 -27.61 -15.98
#